data_AF-A0A6V7KXQ2-F1
#
_entry.id   AF-A0A6V7KXQ2-F1
#
_cell.length_a   1.000
_cell.length_b   1.000
_cell.length_c   1.000
_cell.angle_alpha   90.00
_cell.angle_beta   90.00
_cell.angle_gamma   90.00
#
_symmetry.space_group_name_H-M   'P 1'
#
loop_
_entity.id
_entity.type
_entity.pdbx_description
1 polymer ?
#
loop_
_entity_poly.entity_id
_entity_poly.type
_entity_poly.pdbx_seq_one_letter_code
_entity_poly.pdbx_strand_id
1 'polypeptide(L)' 'MTKEAERDNTHCLVCNGKVGPRTSVKIFTDNSNVGDKPLVETISVVLDTEITAKSVHSVVMCKKCYKLCNE' A
#
# COMPACT_ATOMS: atom_id res chain seq x y z
N MET A 1 -12.58 22.41 12.15
CA MET A 1 -12.52 20.93 12.02
C MET A 1 -11.53 20.59 10.93
N THR A 2 -10.25 20.47 11.25
CA THR A 2 -9.24 19.96 10.31
C THR A 2 -9.42 18.45 10.23
N LYS A 3 -10.24 18.00 9.26
CA LYS A 3 -10.20 16.61 8.78
C LYS A 3 -8.89 16.44 8.04
N GLU A 4 -7.79 16.35 8.77
CA GLU A 4 -6.67 15.55 8.30
C GLU A 4 -7.26 14.14 8.25
N ALA A 5 -7.78 13.77 7.08
CA ALA A 5 -8.35 12.46 6.86
C ALA A 5 -7.30 11.45 7.34
N GLU A 6 -7.61 10.77 8.45
CA GLU A 6 -6.93 9.55 8.85
C GLU A 6 -7.06 8.64 7.64
N ARG A 7 -6.04 8.65 6.76
CA ARG A 7 -6.04 7.83 5.55
C ARG A 7 -6.25 6.41 6.01
N ASP A 8 -7.16 5.71 5.33
CA ASP A 8 -7.64 4.42 5.79
C ASP A 8 -6.48 3.43 5.86
N ASN A 9 -6.04 3.16 7.09
CA ASN A 9 -5.00 2.17 7.39
C ASN A 9 -5.62 0.81 7.77
N THR A 10 -6.94 0.68 7.60
CA THR A 10 -7.70 -0.50 8.00
C THR A 10 -8.10 -1.37 6.82
N HIS A 11 -7.88 -0.93 5.58
CA HIS A 11 -8.11 -1.72 4.37
C HIS A 11 -6.87 -1.76 3.47
N CYS A 12 -6.68 -2.87 2.76
CA CYS A 12 -5.58 -3.05 1.82
C CYS A 12 -5.83 -2.30 0.50
N LEU A 13 -4.84 -1.55 0.00
CA LEU A 13 -4.94 -0.85 -1.30
C LEU A 13 -5.35 -1.77 -2.46
N VAL A 14 -4.80 -2.99 -2.51
CA VAL A 14 -4.98 -3.91 -3.66
C VAL A 14 -6.29 -4.70 -3.58
N CYS A 15 -6.56 -5.40 -2.46
CA CYS A 15 -7.70 -6.30 -2.36
C CYS A 15 -8.89 -5.73 -1.57
N ASN A 16 -8.78 -4.50 -1.05
CA ASN A 16 -9.75 -3.87 -0.14
C ASN A 16 -10.09 -4.71 1.12
N GLY A 17 -9.29 -5.74 1.42
CA GLY A 17 -9.48 -6.59 2.58
C GLY A 17 -9.13 -5.83 3.86
N LYS A 18 -9.89 -6.07 4.93
CA LYS A 18 -9.62 -5.48 6.25
C LYS A 18 -8.26 -5.96 6.79
N VAL A 19 -7.45 -5.02 7.23
CA VAL A 19 -6.12 -5.24 7.80
C VAL A 19 -5.97 -4.51 9.14
N GLY A 20 -5.17 -5.08 10.02
CA GLY A 20 -4.64 -4.40 11.19
C GLY A 20 -3.16 -4.04 11.03
N PRO A 21 -2.59 -3.23 11.94
CA PRO A 21 -1.22 -2.71 11.84
C PRO A 21 -0.12 -3.79 11.69
N ARG A 22 -0.34 -4.98 12.25
CA ARG A 22 0.62 -6.12 12.20
C ARG A 22 0.49 -7.00 10.95
N THR A 23 -0.62 -6.84 10.23
CA THR A 23 -0.98 -7.64 9.04
C THR A 23 -0.82 -6.86 7.73
N SER A 24 -0.37 -5.61 7.83
CA SER A 24 -0.18 -4.70 6.72
C SER A 24 1.25 -4.19 6.63
N VAL A 25 1.61 -3.68 5.45
CA VAL A 25 2.86 -3.00 5.13
C VAL A 25 2.50 -1.61 4.63
N LYS A 26 3.25 -0.58 5.04
CA LYS A 26 3.05 0.78 4.51
C LYS A 26 3.63 0.85 3.10
N ILE A 27 2.96 1.54 2.19
CA ILE A 27 3.33 1.59 0.77
C ILE A 27 4.32 2.73 0.51
N PHE A 28 4.07 3.89 1.12
CA PHE A 28 4.82 5.13 0.90
C PHE A 28 5.85 5.34 2.02
N THR A 29 6.67 4.34 2.29
CA THR A 29 7.79 4.44 3.25
C THR A 29 9.08 3.94 2.63
N ASP A 30 10.22 4.52 3.03
CA ASP A 30 11.53 4.20 2.45
C ASP A 30 11.98 2.75 2.70
N ASN A 31 11.35 2.06 3.66
CA ASN A 31 11.72 0.70 4.06
C ASN A 31 10.88 -0.39 3.39
N SER A 32 9.90 -0.04 2.57
CA SER A 32 9.01 -1.00 1.91
C SER A 32 9.48 -1.26 0.48
N ASN A 33 10.36 -2.25 0.33
CA ASN A 33 10.93 -2.67 -0.96
C ASN A 33 10.53 -4.10 -1.31
N VAL A 34 10.20 -4.33 -2.59
CA VAL A 34 9.98 -5.64 -3.18
C VAL A 34 11.21 -5.96 -4.03
N GLY A 35 12.06 -6.87 -3.54
CA GLY A 35 13.40 -7.04 -4.06
C GLY A 35 14.21 -5.72 -4.01
N ASP A 36 14.75 -5.32 -5.15
CA ASP A 36 15.53 -4.08 -5.30
C ASP A 36 14.69 -2.85 -5.65
N LYS A 37 13.37 -3.00 -5.80
CA LYS A 37 12.46 -1.92 -6.22
C LYS A 37 11.60 -1.43 -5.06
N PRO A 38 11.32 -0.12 -4.97
CA PRO A 38 10.31 0.40 -4.07
C PRO A 38 8.95 -0.28 -4.29
N LEU A 39 8.25 -0.57 -3.20
CA LEU A 39 6.94 -1.20 -3.26
C LEU A 39 5.94 -0.34 -4.06
N VAL A 40 6.02 0.98 -3.93
CA VAL A 40 5.17 1.92 -4.67
C VAL A 40 5.34 1.81 -6.19
N GLU A 41 6.57 1.62 -6.67
CA GLU A 41 6.85 1.42 -8.10
C GLU A 41 6.29 0.10 -8.59
N THR A 42 6.49 -0.96 -7.81
CA THR A 42 5.97 -2.29 -8.14
C THR A 42 4.45 -2.28 -8.25
N ILE A 43 3.75 -1.66 -7.30
CA ILE A 43 2.29 -1.52 -7.35
C ILE A 43 1.86 -0.65 -8.53
N SER A 44 2.58 0.43 -8.82
CA SER A 44 2.24 1.32 -9.95
C SER A 44 2.33 0.59 -11.29
N VAL A 45 3.33 -0.30 -11.44
CA VAL A 45 3.49 -1.16 -12.62
C VAL A 45 2.39 -2.22 -12.68
N VAL A 46 2.09 -2.90 -11.57
CA VAL A 46 1.06 -3.95 -11.53
C VAL A 46 -0.35 -3.40 -11.81
N LEU A 47 -0.65 -2.20 -11.32
CA LEU A 47 -1.93 -1.53 -11.54
C LEU A 47 -1.96 -0.72 -12.85
N ASP A 48 -0.84 -0.63 -13.57
CA ASP A 48 -0.64 0.24 -14.74
C ASP A 48 -1.16 1.67 -14.49
N THR A 49 -0.88 2.19 -13.29
CA THR A 49 -1.41 3.47 -12.80
C THR A 49 -0.44 4.10 -11.83
N GLU A 50 -0.15 5.38 -12.00
CA GLU A 50 0.66 6.14 -11.05
C GLU A 50 -0.09 6.30 -9.71
N ILE A 51 0.46 5.71 -8.65
CA ILE A 51 -0.10 5.84 -7.30
C ILE A 51 0.72 6.81 -6.45
N THR A 52 0.02 7.70 -5.76
CA THR A 52 0.60 8.61 -4.78
C THR A 52 -0.17 8.49 -3.48
N ALA A 53 0.44 8.87 -2.36
CA ALA A 53 -0.24 8.82 -1.07
C ALA A 53 -1.54 9.66 -1.04
N LYS A 54 -1.71 10.61 -1.96
CA LYS A 54 -2.90 11.47 -2.09
C LYS A 54 -3.96 10.92 -3.05
N SER A 55 -3.58 10.09 -4.02
CA SER A 55 -4.51 9.54 -5.03
C SER A 55 -5.16 8.23 -4.61
N VAL A 56 -4.63 7.57 -3.57
CA VAL A 56 -5.11 6.26 -3.12
C VAL A 56 -6.05 6.35 -1.92
N HIS A 57 -6.99 5.42 -1.85
CA HIS A 57 -7.93 5.28 -0.73
C HIS A 57 -7.28 4.70 0.54
N SER A 58 -6.17 3.98 0.39
CA SER A 58 -5.41 3.37 1.49
C SER A 58 -3.90 3.50 1.24
N VAL A 59 -3.14 3.73 2.32
CA VAL A 59 -1.68 3.81 2.29
C VAL A 59 -0.98 2.53 2.76
N VAL A 60 -1.76 1.46 2.95
CA VAL A 60 -1.27 0.17 3.42
C VAL A 60 -1.67 -0.98 2.49
N MET A 61 -0.85 -2.03 2.46
CA MET A 61 -1.12 -3.26 1.73
C MET A 61 -1.06 -4.47 2.65
N CYS A 62 -1.94 -5.46 2.47
CA CYS A 62 -1.89 -6.68 3.26
C CYS A 62 -0.66 -7.53 2.92
N LYS A 63 -0.15 -8.32 3.88
CA LYS A 63 1.00 -9.21 3.67
C LYS A 63 0.78 -10.26 2.56
N LYS A 64 -0.46 -10.61 2.25
CA LYS A 64 -0.77 -11.56 1.16
C LYS A 64 -0.48 -10.92 -0.19
N CYS A 65 -1.03 -9.74 -0.45
CA CYS A 65 -0.75 -8.96 -1.67
C CYS A 65 0.74 -8.61 -1.76
N TYR A 66 1.38 -8.27 -0.63
CA TYR A 66 2.82 -8.02 -0.61
C TYR A 66 3.65 -9.21 -1.10
N LYS A 67 3.32 -10.42 -0.63
CA LYS A 67 4.01 -11.64 -1.07
C LYS A 67 3.79 -11.90 -2.57
N LEU A 68 2.58 -11.69 -3.07
CA LEU A 68 2.27 -11.84 -4.50
C LEU A 68 3.06 -10.85 -5.38
N CYS A 69 3.38 -9.65 -4.90
CA CYS A 69 4.25 -8.73 -5.63
C CYS A 69 5.72 -9.19 -5.66
N ASN A 70 6.12 -10.07 -4.74
CA ASN A 70 7.49 -10.57 -4.56
C ASN A 70 7.68 -12.01 -5.07
N GLU A 71 6.69 -12.57 -5.76
CA GLU A 71 6.78 -13.86 -6.47
C GLU A 71 7.17 -13.63 -7.93
#